data_AF-A0A354F5B3-F1
#
_entry.id   AF-A0A354F5B3-F1
#
_cell.length_a   1.000
_cell.length_b   1.000
_cell.length_c   1.000
_cell.angle_alpha   90.00
_cell.angle_beta   90.00
_cell.angle_gamma   90.00
#
_symmetry.space_group_name_H-M   'P 1'
#
loop_
_entity.id
_entity.type
_entity.pdbx_description
1 polymer ?
#
loop_
_entity_poly.entity_id
_entity_poly.type
_entity_poly.pdbx_seq_one_letter_code
_entity_poly.pdbx_strand_id
1 'polypeptide(L)' 'GHPIASIPGQGTNDKELFSAPIAPGKSWSHTFKKAGEYPYFCYIHYVMMGVVFVEDAQGQAQ' A
#
# COMPACT_ATOMS: atom_id res chain seq x y z
N GLY A 1 -0.05 -17.15 2.81
CA GLY A 1 -0.78 -15.91 3.17
C GLY A 1 -0.30 -14.81 2.27
N HIS A 2 -1.11 -13.79 1.98
CA HIS A 2 -0.79 -12.72 1.03
C HIS A 2 -0.23 -11.51 1.77
N PRO A 3 1.09 -11.29 1.85
CA PRO A 3 1.65 -10.04 2.38
C PRO A 3 1.53 -8.92 1.35
N ILE A 4 1.30 -7.68 1.81
CA ILE A 4 1.40 -6.46 1.02
C ILE A 4 2.67 -5.72 1.41
N ALA A 5 3.41 -5.22 0.42
CA ALA A 5 4.60 -4.41 0.63
C ALA A 5 4.60 -3.22 -0.34
N SER A 6 5.22 -2.11 0.04
CA SER A 6 5.38 -0.94 -0.84
C SER A 6 6.31 -1.26 -2.01
N ILE A 7 6.03 -0.73 -3.19
CA ILE A 7 6.94 -0.82 -4.34
C ILE A 7 7.99 0.31 -4.21
N PRO A 8 9.29 0.00 -4.06
CA PRO A 8 10.31 1.04 -3.94
C PRO A 8 10.48 1.83 -5.25
N GLY A 9 10.60 3.15 -5.14
CA GLY A 9 10.90 4.06 -6.24
C GLY A 9 9.71 4.40 -7.13
N GLN A 10 8.47 4.12 -6.70
CA GLN A 10 7.28 4.29 -7.54
C GLN A 10 6.27 5.30 -6.96
N GLY A 11 6.51 5.88 -5.80
CA GLY A 11 5.60 6.85 -5.19
C GLY A 11 6.29 7.82 -4.21
N THR A 12 5.52 8.79 -3.72
CA THR A 12 6.02 9.80 -2.76
C THR A 12 6.19 9.24 -1.35
N ASN A 13 5.50 8.15 -1.03
CA ASN A 13 5.49 7.52 0.29
C ASN A 13 5.92 6.04 0.25
N ASP A 14 7.04 5.78 -0.41
CA ASP A 14 7.68 4.46 -0.43
C ASP A 14 7.91 3.93 1.00
N LYS A 15 7.62 2.65 1.22
CA LYS A 15 7.85 1.85 2.46
C LYS A 15 6.82 2.02 3.58
N GLU A 16 5.73 2.77 3.39
CA GLU A 16 4.68 2.88 4.42
C GLU A 16 3.78 1.65 4.53
N LEU A 17 3.58 0.91 3.43
CA LEU A 17 2.78 -0.31 3.41
C LEU A 17 3.65 -1.54 3.63
N PHE A 18 3.39 -2.24 4.75
CA PHE A 18 3.89 -3.58 5.02
C PHE A 18 2.88 -4.37 5.86
N SER A 19 2.54 -5.59 5.43
CA SER A 19 1.79 -6.55 6.23
C SER A 19 2.59 -7.85 6.40
N ALA A 20 2.42 -8.49 7.55
CA ALA A 20 2.73 -9.92 7.68
C ALA A 20 1.84 -10.75 6.72
N PRO A 21 2.15 -12.03 6.44
CA PRO A 21 1.31 -12.88 5.59
C PRO A 21 -0.14 -12.95 6.09
N ILE A 22 -1.08 -12.47 5.27
CA ILE A 22 -2.51 -12.49 5.61
C ILE A 22 -3.06 -13.88 5.29
N ALA A 23 -3.51 -14.62 6.31
CA ALA A 23 -4.07 -15.96 6.16
C ALA A 23 -5.49 -15.92 5.52
N PRO A 24 -5.95 -17.01 4.89
CA PRO A 24 -7.31 -17.10 4.36
C PRO A 24 -8.37 -16.75 5.42
N GLY A 25 -9.37 -15.94 5.05
CA GLY A 25 -10.44 -15.50 5.95
C GLY A 25 -10.00 -14.51 7.04
N LYS A 26 -8.77 -13.98 6.98
CA LYS A 26 -8.28 -12.92 7.87
C LYS A 26 -8.17 -11.59 7.13
N SER A 27 -8.13 -10.52 7.91
CA SER A 27 -8.00 -9.15 7.42
C SER A 27 -6.82 -8.47 8.09
N TRP A 28 -6.28 -7.46 7.42
CA TRP A 28 -5.28 -6.53 7.94
C TRP A 28 -5.74 -5.10 7.63
N SER A 29 -5.32 -4.15 8.46
CA SER A 29 -5.74 -2.75 8.38
C SER A 29 -4.55 -1.81 8.48
N HIS A 30 -4.63 -0.68 7.78
CA HIS A 30 -3.64 0.38 7.80
C HIS A 30 -4.33 1.74 7.72
N THR A 31 -3.74 2.74 8.39
CA THR A 31 -4.22 4.13 8.37
C THR A 31 -3.11 5.02 7.82
N PHE A 32 -3.35 5.61 6.65
CA PHE A 32 -2.46 6.60 6.07
C PHE A 32 -2.60 7.93 6.82
N LYS A 33 -1.46 8.56 7.13
CA LYS A 33 -1.43 9.83 7.88
C LYS A 33 -1.17 11.05 7.01
N LYS A 34 -0.80 10.83 5.75
CA LYS A 34 -0.42 11.87 4.81
C LYS A 34 -1.10 11.61 3.47
N ALA A 35 -1.36 12.69 2.76
CA ALA A 35 -1.73 12.59 1.36
C ALA A 35 -0.54 12.11 0.53
N GLY A 36 -0.82 11.51 -0.62
CA GLY A 36 0.17 11.07 -1.58
C GLY A 36 -0.15 9.70 -2.19
N GLU A 37 0.84 9.19 -2.94
CA GLU A 37 0.73 7.94 -3.68
C GLU A 37 1.46 6.80 -2.97
N TYR A 38 0.77 5.68 -2.80
CA TYR A 38 1.24 4.50 -2.09
C TYR A 38 1.16 3.28 -3.02
N PRO A 39 2.14 3.09 -3.92
CA PRO A 39 2.23 1.90 -4.75
C PRO A 39 2.60 0.69 -3.90
N TYR A 40 1.92 -0.42 -4.12
CA TYR A 40 2.10 -1.65 -3.38
C TYR A 40 2.04 -2.88 -4.27
N PHE A 41 2.62 -3.96 -3.78
CA PHE A 41 2.59 -5.27 -4.42
C PHE A 41 2.47 -6.40 -3.40
N CYS A 42 2.07 -7.58 -3.87
CA CYS A 42 2.15 -8.81 -3.09
C CYS A 42 3.50 -9.51 -3.31
N TYR A 43 4.29 -9.69 -2.25
CA TYR A 43 5.65 -10.26 -2.37
C TYR A 43 5.68 -11.73 -2.85
N ILE A 44 4.56 -12.46 -2.77
CA ILE A 44 4.49 -13.85 -3.22
C ILE A 44 3.77 -14.01 -4.57
N HIS A 45 3.04 -12.98 -5.02
CA HIS A 45 2.32 -12.96 -6.28
C HIS A 45 2.66 -11.66 -6.99
N TYR A 46 3.80 -11.65 -7.68
CA TYR A 46 4.42 -10.43 -8.22
C TYR A 46 3.58 -9.67 -9.26
N VAL A 47 2.50 -10.27 -9.76
CA VAL A 47 1.53 -9.62 -10.66
C VAL A 47 0.42 -8.86 -9.92
N MET A 48 0.29 -9.05 -8.60
CA MET A 48 -0.65 -8.30 -7.77
C MET A 48 0.00 -6.99 -7.36
N MET A 49 -0.27 -5.94 -8.13
CA MET A 49 0.21 -4.58 -7.89
C MET A 49 -0.96 -3.61 -7.88
N GLY A 50 -0.85 -2.53 -7.13
CA GLY A 50 -1.84 -1.46 -7.10
C GLY A 50 -1.26 -0.19 -6.50
N VAL A 51 -2.03 0.88 -6.54
CA VAL A 51 -1.67 2.17 -5.92
C VAL A 51 -2.85 2.62 -5.07
N VAL A 52 -2.58 3.04 -3.83
CA VAL A 52 -3.55 3.80 -3.03
C VAL A 52 -3.22 5.28 -3.17
N PHE A 53 -4.22 6.07 -3.59
CA PHE A 53 -4.15 7.53 -3.59
C PHE A 53 -4.84 8.02 -2.32
N VAL A 54 -4.10 8.74 -1.48
CA VAL A 54 -4.65 9.40 -0.30
C VAL A 54 -4.69 10.88 -0.62
N GLU A 55 -5.88 11.43 -0.67
CA GLU A 55 -6.09 12.84 -0.96
C GLU A 55 -6.16 13.64 0.35
N ASP A 56 -5.66 14.87 0.31
CA ASP A 56 -5.93 15.85 1.36
C ASP A 56 -7.37 16.39 1.26
N ALA A 57 -7.72 17.33 2.16
CA ALA A 57 -9.02 17.97 2.15
C ALA A 57 -9.34 18.75 0.85
N GLN A 58 -8.34 19.00 -0.01
CA GLN A 58 -8.50 19.65 -1.31
C GLN A 58 -8.58 18.65 -2.47
N GLY A 59 -8.55 17.34 -2.20
CA GLY A 59 -8.63 16.31 -3.23
C GLY A 59 -7.30 16.08 -3.96
N GLN A 60 -6.17 16.47 -3.37
CA GLN A 60 -4.87 16.31 -4.01
C GLN A 60 -4.04 15.22 -3.33
N ALA A 61 -3.52 14.30 -4.14
CA ALA A 61 -2.39 13.47 -3.75
C ALA A 61 -1.11 14.30 -3.97
N GLN A 62 -0.33 14.51 -2.91
CA GLN A 62 0.93 15.27 -2.93
C GLN A 62 2.13 14.46 -3.43
#